data_AF-A0A8C5AVR0-F1
#
_entry.id   AF-A0A8C5AVR0-F1
#
_cell.length_a   1.000
_cell.length_b   1.000
_cell.length_c   1.000
_cell.angle_alpha   90.00
_cell.angle_beta   90.00
_cell.angle_gamma   90.00
#
_symmetry.space_group_name_H-M   'P 1'
#
loop_
_entity.id
_entity.type
_entity.pdbx_description
1 polymer ?
#
loop_
_entity_poly.entity_id
_entity_poly.type
_entity_poly.pdbx_seq_one_letter_code
_entity_poly.pdbx_strand_id
1 'polypeptide(L)'
;MSAYLCHSVYPSHVYMVDTHANYPPVPRRSVPSKPLPPPPSQGARSCQVLVVMLLFLMISSSAIQAVFLYRLYYPTADVSACCLCFPDIGCASPPTKAPPKLSKPMAHLTGNGYNIRPGKEALSWTTVGDIVLREMKYRDGELFVKNSGFYFVYSKVFFAESALFDHIVLLKTPTYQLRPIEILKARKISLHSQPTVKSNSYLGGVFHLKKGDCIFVNTTSKIIHSIPSENFFGAFML
;
A
#
# COMPACT_ATOMS: atom_id res chain seq x y z
N MET A 1 44.04 -72.74 -78.58
CA MET A 1 42.86 -73.44 -78.05
C MET A 1 42.74 -73.01 -76.58
N SER A 2 41.69 -72.23 -76.25
CA SER A 2 41.31 -71.67 -74.91
C SER A 2 42.33 -70.77 -74.17
N ALA A 3 42.00 -69.66 -73.49
CA ALA A 3 40.73 -69.06 -73.05
C ALA A 3 40.87 -67.53 -72.79
N TYR A 4 39.77 -66.79 -73.06
CA TYR A 4 39.14 -65.59 -72.44
C TYR A 4 39.91 -64.73 -71.38
N LEU A 5 39.78 -63.39 -71.23
CA LEU A 5 38.65 -62.41 -71.32
C LEU A 5 39.21 -60.98 -71.58
N CYS A 6 38.59 -60.16 -72.46
CA CYS A 6 37.72 -58.96 -72.21
C CYS A 6 38.38 -57.74 -71.50
N HIS A 7 38.32 -56.46 -71.94
CA HIS A 7 37.25 -55.69 -72.61
C HIS A 7 37.77 -54.48 -73.44
N SER A 8 36.92 -54.06 -74.40
CA SER A 8 36.91 -52.94 -75.40
C SER A 8 37.17 -51.53 -74.81
N VAL A 9 37.94 -50.57 -75.40
CA VAL A 9 37.82 -49.78 -76.68
C VAL A 9 36.49 -48.99 -76.77
N TYR A 10 36.33 -47.68 -77.06
CA TYR A 10 37.13 -46.43 -77.19
C TYR A 10 36.09 -45.27 -77.50
N PRO A 11 36.40 -44.05 -78.02
CA PRO A 11 35.79 -42.75 -77.65
C PRO A 11 34.75 -42.23 -78.68
N SER A 12 34.27 -40.97 -78.57
CA SER A 12 34.05 -40.12 -79.76
C SER A 12 33.63 -38.67 -79.47
N HIS A 13 34.14 -37.82 -80.36
CA HIS A 13 34.03 -36.38 -80.50
C HIS A 13 32.72 -35.92 -81.18
N VAL A 14 32.28 -34.70 -80.82
CA VAL A 14 31.84 -33.52 -81.62
C VAL A 14 30.93 -33.72 -82.84
N TYR A 15 29.93 -32.84 -83.02
CA TYR A 15 29.39 -32.24 -84.28
C TYR A 15 28.02 -31.57 -83.94
N MET A 16 27.48 -30.47 -84.50
CA MET A 16 27.80 -29.46 -85.53
C MET A 16 26.75 -28.32 -85.37
N VAL A 17 27.00 -27.11 -85.90
CA VAL A 17 26.15 -25.90 -85.74
C VAL A 17 25.17 -25.67 -86.93
N ASP A 18 23.96 -25.23 -86.58
CA ASP A 18 22.87 -24.48 -87.27
C ASP A 18 22.45 -24.74 -88.74
N THR A 19 21.13 -24.66 -88.98
CA THR A 19 20.42 -23.52 -89.65
C THR A 19 19.16 -24.01 -90.37
N HIS A 20 17.94 -23.65 -89.94
CA HIS A 20 16.75 -23.62 -90.82
C HIS A 20 15.67 -22.65 -90.27
N ALA A 21 15.22 -21.73 -91.12
CA ALA A 21 14.35 -20.59 -90.84
C ALA A 21 12.85 -20.83 -91.17
N ASN A 22 11.94 -20.03 -90.60
CA ASN A 22 10.73 -19.52 -91.29
C ASN A 22 10.02 -18.37 -90.52
N TYR A 23 9.51 -17.36 -91.24
CA TYR A 23 8.77 -16.16 -90.74
C TYR A 23 7.23 -16.40 -90.63
N PRO A 24 6.34 -15.39 -90.35
CA PRO A 24 5.80 -14.98 -89.04
C PRO A 24 4.23 -15.09 -88.96
N PRO A 25 3.59 -14.75 -87.82
CA PRO A 25 2.41 -13.87 -87.92
C PRO A 25 2.25 -12.86 -86.76
N VAL A 26 1.67 -11.69 -87.05
CA VAL A 26 1.18 -10.68 -86.07
C VAL A 26 -0.33 -10.89 -85.92
N PRO A 27 -0.98 -11.02 -84.72
CA PRO A 27 -1.34 -9.90 -83.81
C PRO A 27 -1.50 -10.30 -82.30
N ARG A 28 -1.60 -9.40 -81.31
CA ARG A 28 -2.77 -8.57 -80.92
C ARG A 28 -2.33 -7.52 -79.89
N ARG A 29 -2.90 -6.32 -80.01
CA ARG A 29 -2.82 -5.23 -79.02
C ARG A 29 -3.49 -5.67 -77.71
N SER A 30 -2.72 -5.88 -76.65
CA SER A 30 -3.23 -6.03 -75.29
C SER A 30 -3.56 -4.65 -74.72
N VAL A 31 -4.82 -4.43 -74.35
CA VAL A 31 -5.23 -3.28 -73.54
C VAL A 31 -4.61 -3.46 -72.15
N PRO A 32 -4.00 -2.44 -71.51
CA PRO A 32 -3.52 -2.59 -70.15
C PRO A 32 -4.73 -2.73 -69.22
N SER A 33 -4.93 -3.91 -68.63
CA SER A 33 -5.81 -4.06 -67.48
C SER A 33 -5.16 -3.35 -66.30
N LYS A 34 -5.83 -2.31 -65.80
CA LYS A 34 -5.46 -1.62 -64.57
C LYS A 34 -5.47 -2.67 -63.43
N PRO A 35 -4.41 -2.84 -62.63
CA PRO A 35 -4.45 -3.75 -61.50
C PRO A 35 -5.55 -3.32 -60.53
N LEU A 36 -6.44 -4.24 -60.13
CA LEU A 36 -7.34 -4.00 -59.01
C LEU A 36 -6.51 -3.77 -57.73
N PRO A 37 -6.94 -2.86 -56.83
CA PRO A 37 -6.26 -2.66 -55.56
C PRO A 37 -6.26 -3.95 -54.72
N PRO A 38 -5.18 -4.22 -53.96
CA PRO A 38 -5.12 -5.41 -53.12
C PRO A 38 -6.21 -5.37 -52.05
N PRO A 39 -6.79 -6.53 -51.66
CA PRO A 39 -7.78 -6.58 -50.61
C PRO A 39 -7.20 -6.08 -49.29
N PRO A 40 -7.97 -5.35 -48.46
CA PRO A 40 -7.47 -4.80 -47.20
C PRO A 40 -7.01 -5.95 -46.29
N SER A 41 -5.76 -5.86 -45.83
CA SER A 41 -5.15 -6.87 -44.98
C SER A 41 -5.92 -6.98 -43.66
N GLN A 42 -6.53 -8.15 -43.42
CA GLN A 42 -7.30 -8.42 -42.20
C GLN A 42 -6.46 -8.28 -40.91
N GLY A 43 -5.13 -8.39 -41.01
CA GLY A 43 -4.21 -8.20 -39.87
C GLY A 43 -4.17 -6.77 -39.31
N ALA A 44 -4.33 -5.74 -40.17
CA ALA A 44 -4.32 -4.35 -39.72
C ALA A 44 -5.55 -4.00 -38.86
N ARG A 45 -6.71 -4.59 -39.17
CA ARG A 45 -7.95 -4.38 -38.42
C ARG A 45 -7.89 -4.98 -37.02
N SER A 46 -7.30 -6.17 -36.86
CA SER A 46 -7.16 -6.83 -35.55
C SER A 46 -6.23 -6.05 -34.61
N CYS A 47 -5.08 -5.60 -35.12
CA CYS A 47 -4.17 -4.73 -34.36
C CYS A 47 -4.83 -3.39 -33.99
N GLN A 48 -5.62 -2.80 -34.90
CA GLN A 48 -6.33 -1.56 -34.63
C GLN A 48 -7.39 -1.72 -33.52
N VAL A 49 -8.14 -2.83 -33.51
CA VAL A 49 -9.10 -3.13 -32.43
C VAL A 49 -8.38 -3.33 -31.10
N LEU A 50 -7.26 -4.05 -31.08
CA LEU A 50 -6.47 -4.26 -29.87
C LEU A 50 -5.94 -2.93 -29.29
N VAL A 51 -5.41 -2.04 -30.14
CA VAL A 51 -4.92 -0.73 -29.72
C VAL A 51 -6.06 0.11 -29.13
N VAL A 52 -7.23 0.10 -29.75
CA VAL A 52 -8.42 0.80 -29.23
C VAL A 52 -8.83 0.26 -27.86
N MET A 53 -8.86 -1.06 -27.67
CA MET A 53 -9.17 -1.69 -26.38
C MET A 53 -8.17 -1.27 -25.28
N LEU A 54 -6.88 -1.24 -25.59
CA LEU A 54 -5.84 -0.82 -24.65
C LEU A 54 -5.98 0.65 -24.25
N LEU A 55 -6.34 1.53 -25.19
CA LEU A 55 -6.60 2.94 -24.88
C LEU A 55 -7.81 3.10 -23.95
N PHE A 56 -8.89 2.37 -24.16
CA PHE A 56 -10.05 2.37 -23.25
C PHE A 56 -9.69 1.85 -21.85
N LEU A 57 -8.88 0.80 -21.75
CA LEU A 57 -8.38 0.27 -20.48
C LEU A 57 -7.55 1.31 -19.72
N MET A 58 -6.66 2.03 -20.41
CA MET A 58 -5.85 3.09 -19.80
C MET A 58 -6.71 4.25 -19.29
N ILE A 59 -7.69 4.70 -20.09
CA ILE A 59 -8.58 5.82 -19.72
C ILE A 59 -9.48 5.42 -18.54
N SER A 60 -10.05 4.23 -18.55
CA SER A 60 -10.91 3.74 -17.47
C SER A 60 -10.15 3.54 -16.16
N SER A 61 -8.92 3.01 -16.21
CA SER A 61 -8.05 2.87 -15.03
C SER A 61 -7.75 4.23 -14.38
N SER A 62 -7.39 5.23 -15.19
CA SER A 62 -7.12 6.59 -14.69
C SER A 62 -8.37 7.23 -14.08
N ALA A 63 -9.54 7.04 -14.69
CA ALA A 63 -10.81 7.54 -14.14
C ALA A 63 -11.15 6.89 -12.79
N ILE A 64 -10.98 5.57 -12.66
CA ILE A 64 -11.22 4.85 -11.40
C ILE A 64 -10.27 5.35 -10.30
N GLN A 65 -8.99 5.52 -10.62
CA GLN A 65 -7.99 6.04 -9.67
C GLN A 65 -8.30 7.49 -9.26
N ALA A 66 -8.71 8.34 -10.20
CA ALA A 66 -9.12 9.72 -9.93
C ALA A 66 -10.36 9.79 -9.04
N VAL A 67 -11.36 8.93 -9.26
CA VAL A 67 -12.54 8.83 -8.39
C VAL A 67 -12.14 8.36 -6.99
N PHE A 68 -11.25 7.38 -6.87
CA PHE A 68 -10.76 6.91 -5.57
C PHE A 68 -9.99 8.02 -4.81
N LEU A 69 -9.11 8.75 -5.50
CA LEU A 69 -8.42 9.92 -4.97
C LEU A 69 -9.39 11.03 -4.57
N TYR A 70 -10.41 11.31 -5.38
CA TYR A 70 -11.45 12.29 -5.07
C TYR A 70 -12.23 11.90 -3.82
N ARG A 71 -12.62 10.62 -3.68
CA ARG A 71 -13.30 10.09 -2.49
C ARG A 71 -12.42 10.13 -1.23
N LEU A 72 -11.11 9.92 -1.37
CA LEU A 72 -10.17 10.02 -0.25
C LEU A 72 -9.88 11.48 0.14
N TYR A 73 -9.82 12.39 -0.83
CA TYR A 73 -9.45 13.78 -0.60
C TYR A 73 -10.63 14.65 -0.17
N TYR A 74 -11.84 14.33 -0.64
CA TYR A 74 -13.09 14.92 -0.18
C TYR A 74 -13.86 13.90 0.66
N PRO A 75 -13.47 13.69 1.94
CA PRO A 75 -14.27 12.90 2.85
C PRO A 75 -15.66 13.54 2.93
N THR A 76 -16.68 12.76 2.59
CA THR A 76 -18.08 13.14 2.63
C THR A 76 -18.41 13.73 4.00
N ALA A 77 -18.62 15.05 4.05
CA ALA A 77 -19.65 15.58 4.91
C ALA A 77 -20.96 14.92 4.47
N ASP A 78 -21.78 14.52 5.44
CA ASP A 78 -23.12 13.96 5.25
C ASP A 78 -23.20 12.46 4.94
N VAL A 79 -22.94 11.67 5.98
CA VAL A 79 -23.81 10.53 6.30
C VAL A 79 -24.32 10.71 7.74
N SER A 80 -25.16 11.72 7.93
CA SER A 80 -26.12 11.73 9.04
C SER A 80 -27.47 12.04 8.41
N ALA A 81 -28.04 11.02 7.78
CA ALA A 81 -29.46 10.99 7.50
C ALA A 81 -30.22 10.84 8.82
N CYS A 82 -30.28 11.92 9.60
CA CYS A 82 -31.36 12.15 10.55
C CYS A 82 -32.61 12.45 9.72
N CYS A 83 -33.30 11.41 9.27
CA CYS A 83 -34.61 11.55 8.64
C CYS A 83 -35.67 11.03 9.62
N LEU A 84 -35.92 11.78 10.69
CA LEU A 84 -37.20 11.85 11.40
C LEU A 84 -37.20 13.13 12.25
N CYS A 85 -37.54 14.27 11.64
CA CYS A 85 -38.23 15.38 12.31
C CYS A 85 -39.02 16.16 11.24
N PHE A 86 -40.31 16.29 11.49
CA PHE A 86 -41.32 16.99 10.68
C PHE A 86 -41.11 18.53 10.68
N PRO A 87 -41.74 19.26 9.74
CA PRO A 87 -41.40 20.65 9.44
C PRO A 87 -42.10 21.62 10.40
N ASP A 88 -41.45 22.74 10.75
CA ASP A 88 -41.88 24.08 10.33
C ASP A 88 -41.11 25.20 11.06
N ILE A 89 -41.21 26.38 10.44
CA ILE A 89 -40.92 27.73 10.94
C ILE A 89 -39.46 28.19 10.79
N GLY A 90 -39.24 28.88 9.67
CA GLY A 90 -38.10 29.75 9.48
C GLY A 90 -38.12 30.96 10.42
N CYS A 91 -36.94 31.35 10.87
CA CYS A 91 -36.57 32.72 11.14
C CYS A 91 -35.09 32.89 10.81
N ALA A 92 -34.81 33.85 9.94
CA ALA A 92 -33.48 34.21 9.51
C ALA A 92 -32.62 34.64 10.72
N SER A 93 -31.38 34.15 10.76
CA SER A 93 -30.30 34.78 11.52
C SER A 93 -29.02 34.79 10.66
N PRO A 94 -28.17 35.83 10.79
CA PRO A 94 -26.95 36.00 9.99
C PRO A 94 -25.99 34.83 10.21
N PRO A 95 -25.01 34.58 9.31
CA PRO A 95 -24.12 33.43 9.41
C PRO A 95 -23.25 33.56 10.65
N THR A 96 -23.75 33.00 11.75
CA THR A 96 -23.00 32.78 12.97
C THR A 96 -21.89 31.83 12.56
N LYS A 97 -20.65 32.33 12.58
CA LYS A 97 -19.45 31.52 12.38
C LYS A 97 -19.63 30.25 13.19
N ALA A 98 -19.75 29.11 12.51
CA ALA A 98 -19.90 27.83 13.17
C ALA A 98 -18.83 27.74 14.27
N PRO A 99 -19.21 27.34 15.50
CA PRO A 99 -18.21 27.15 16.56
C PRO A 99 -17.10 26.25 16.01
N PRO A 100 -15.82 26.53 16.32
CA PRO A 100 -14.72 25.72 15.82
C PRO A 100 -15.05 24.26 16.11
N LYS A 101 -15.15 23.45 15.04
CA LYS A 101 -15.43 22.01 15.14
C LYS A 101 -14.46 21.45 16.18
N LEU A 102 -14.99 21.02 17.33
CA LEU A 102 -14.19 20.47 18.41
C LEU A 102 -13.41 19.28 17.83
N SER A 103 -12.10 19.42 17.72
CA SER A 103 -11.27 18.37 17.13
C SER A 103 -11.29 17.14 18.04
N LYS A 104 -11.57 15.97 17.48
CA LYS A 104 -11.55 14.70 18.23
C LYS A 104 -10.18 14.53 18.93
N PRO A 105 -10.15 14.16 20.22
CA PRO A 105 -8.92 13.89 20.94
C PRO A 105 -8.06 12.84 20.25
N MET A 106 -6.77 13.13 20.13
CA MET A 106 -5.80 12.27 19.46
C MET A 106 -4.38 12.55 19.95
N ALA A 107 -3.61 11.48 20.12
CA ALA A 107 -2.19 11.53 20.36
C ALA A 107 -1.45 10.50 19.50
N HIS A 108 -0.33 10.90 18.91
CA HIS A 108 0.68 10.01 18.34
C HIS A 108 2.06 10.48 18.82
N LEU A 109 2.76 9.59 19.48
CA LEU A 109 4.06 9.82 20.11
C LEU A 109 5.07 8.83 19.54
N THR A 110 6.25 9.31 19.17
CA THR A 110 7.35 8.49 18.65
C THR A 110 8.50 8.48 19.65
N GLY A 111 9.18 7.35 19.84
CA GLY A 111 10.10 7.17 20.95
C GLY A 111 11.56 6.96 20.55
N ASN A 112 12.48 7.73 21.16
CA ASN A 112 13.90 7.38 21.25
C ASN A 112 14.21 6.60 22.53
N GLY A 113 13.51 5.51 22.83
CA GLY A 113 14.03 4.38 23.64
C GLY A 113 14.64 4.61 25.03
N TYR A 114 14.38 5.74 25.71
CA TYR A 114 14.87 5.97 27.07
C TYR A 114 13.81 5.65 28.11
N ASN A 115 14.13 4.72 29.01
CA ASN A 115 13.50 4.67 30.33
C ASN A 115 14.03 5.89 31.10
N ILE A 116 13.21 6.93 31.22
CA ILE A 116 13.60 8.14 31.96
C ILE A 116 13.56 7.78 33.44
N ARG A 117 14.75 7.44 33.96
CA ARG A 117 15.16 7.30 35.36
C ARG A 117 15.12 5.87 35.92
N PRO A 118 16.17 5.47 36.66
CA PRO A 118 16.08 4.32 37.56
C PRO A 118 14.86 4.48 38.49
N GLY A 119 13.95 3.52 38.50
CA GLY A 119 12.75 3.53 39.33
C GLY A 119 11.46 4.07 38.68
N LYS A 120 11.49 4.52 37.41
CA LYS A 120 10.27 4.74 36.62
C LYS A 120 10.10 3.64 35.59
N GLU A 121 8.99 2.92 35.71
CA GLU A 121 8.61 1.79 34.84
C GLU A 121 7.96 2.22 33.50
N ALA A 122 7.80 3.53 33.26
CA ALA A 122 7.17 4.05 32.05
C ALA A 122 8.21 4.39 30.97
N LEU A 123 7.97 3.90 29.76
CA LEU A 123 8.76 4.20 28.58
C LEU A 123 8.53 5.67 28.18
N SER A 124 9.63 6.41 27.95
CA SER A 124 9.52 7.78 27.48
C SER A 124 9.50 7.86 25.95
N TRP A 125 8.55 8.64 25.48
CA TRP A 125 8.38 9.04 24.10
C TRP A 125 8.98 10.43 23.91
N THR A 126 9.61 10.63 22.76
CA THR A 126 10.31 11.87 22.43
C THR A 126 9.31 12.90 21.94
N THR A 127 9.45 14.13 22.42
CA THR A 127 8.61 15.27 22.01
C THR A 127 9.20 16.05 20.82
N VAL A 128 10.15 15.45 20.11
CA VAL A 128 10.88 16.04 18.96
C VAL A 128 10.63 15.13 17.75
N GLY A 129 9.81 15.56 16.79
CA GLY A 129 9.40 14.77 15.62
C GLY A 129 7.92 14.94 15.24
N ASP A 130 7.38 14.00 14.45
CA ASP A 130 5.96 13.94 14.01
C ASP A 130 5.02 13.62 15.18
N ILE A 131 4.76 14.63 16.02
CA ILE A 131 3.87 14.49 17.16
C ILE A 131 2.54 15.13 16.84
N VAL A 132 1.51 14.34 17.02
CA VAL A 132 0.14 14.83 17.03
C VAL A 132 -0.32 14.79 18.47
N LEU A 133 -0.63 15.93 19.06
CA LEU A 133 -1.25 16.05 20.39
C LEU A 133 -2.44 17.00 20.27
N ARG A 134 -3.66 16.47 20.31
CA ARG A 134 -4.92 17.21 20.22
C ARG A 134 -5.83 16.77 21.35
N GLU A 135 -6.28 17.71 22.18
CA GLU A 135 -7.14 17.41 23.34
C GLU A 135 -6.64 16.27 24.26
N MET A 136 -5.33 16.03 24.28
CA MET A 136 -4.62 15.11 25.18
C MET A 136 -3.37 15.81 25.69
N LYS A 137 -2.80 15.35 26.81
CA LYS A 137 -1.59 15.95 27.38
C LYS A 137 -0.56 14.85 27.64
N TYR A 138 0.69 15.09 27.26
CA TYR A 138 1.78 14.16 27.53
C TYR A 138 2.74 14.76 28.58
N ARG A 139 3.12 13.97 29.59
CA ARG A 139 4.09 14.36 30.63
C ARG A 139 4.74 13.10 31.21
N ASP A 140 6.06 13.11 31.31
CA ASP A 140 6.84 12.08 32.04
C ASP A 140 6.58 10.62 31.59
N GLY A 141 6.35 10.37 30.29
CA GLY A 141 6.03 9.04 29.77
C GLY A 141 4.54 8.68 29.80
N GLU A 142 3.71 9.55 30.37
CA GLU A 142 2.27 9.32 30.54
C GLU A 142 1.44 10.24 29.65
N LEU A 143 0.40 9.66 29.04
CA LEU A 143 -0.56 10.35 28.19
C LEU A 143 -1.90 10.49 28.94
N PHE A 144 -2.27 11.73 29.23
CA PHE A 144 -3.44 12.12 30.02
C PHE A 144 -4.65 12.40 29.13
N VAL A 145 -5.78 11.81 29.54
CA VAL A 145 -7.08 11.93 28.89
C VAL A 145 -7.81 13.16 29.41
N LYS A 146 -8.19 14.10 28.53
CA LYS A 146 -8.97 15.29 28.89
C LYS A 146 -10.48 15.07 28.80
N ASN A 147 -10.92 14.23 27.87
CA ASN A 147 -12.32 14.00 27.55
C ASN A 147 -12.69 12.53 27.77
N SER A 148 -13.75 12.24 28.50
CA SER A 148 -14.20 10.85 28.69
C SER A 148 -14.79 10.28 27.40
N GLY A 149 -14.54 9.00 27.13
CA GLY A 149 -15.13 8.30 25.98
C GLY A 149 -14.40 7.02 25.61
N PHE A 150 -14.75 6.47 24.45
CA PHE A 150 -14.06 5.31 23.90
C PHE A 150 -12.85 5.74 23.09
N TYR A 151 -11.70 5.18 23.44
CA TYR A 151 -10.43 5.44 22.78
C TYR A 151 -9.89 4.15 22.19
N PHE A 152 -9.43 4.21 20.95
CA PHE A 152 -8.53 3.20 20.42
C PHE A 152 -7.11 3.54 20.87
N VAL A 153 -6.51 2.68 21.69
CA VAL A 153 -5.15 2.82 22.22
C VAL A 153 -4.25 1.83 21.49
N TYR A 154 -3.07 2.28 21.07
CA TYR A 154 -2.12 1.44 20.33
C TYR A 154 -0.66 1.74 20.69
N SER A 155 0.20 0.73 20.56
CA SER A 155 1.62 0.84 20.81
C SER A 155 2.39 -0.14 19.93
N LYS A 156 3.52 0.29 19.36
CA LYS A 156 4.53 -0.55 18.70
C LYS A 156 5.89 -0.30 19.34
N VAL A 157 6.61 -1.37 19.62
CA VAL A 157 7.99 -1.32 20.10
C VAL A 157 8.88 -2.27 19.31
N PHE A 158 10.11 -1.85 19.06
CA PHE A 158 11.17 -2.62 18.43
C PHE A 158 12.26 -2.93 19.45
N PHE A 159 12.63 -4.20 19.58
CA PHE A 159 13.46 -4.69 20.67
C PHE A 159 14.43 -5.79 20.23
N ALA A 160 15.51 -5.98 21.00
CA ALA A 160 16.43 -7.10 20.86
C ALA A 160 15.85 -8.32 21.56
N GLU A 161 15.95 -9.50 20.96
CA GLU A 161 15.38 -10.71 21.54
C GLU A 161 16.05 -11.09 22.85
N SER A 162 15.24 -11.19 23.91
CA SER A 162 15.62 -11.63 25.25
C SER A 162 14.83 -12.88 25.65
N ALA A 163 15.28 -13.56 26.71
CA ALA A 163 14.61 -14.76 27.21
C ALA A 163 13.15 -14.49 27.64
N LEU A 164 12.89 -13.31 28.20
CA LEU A 164 11.57 -12.80 28.51
C LEU A 164 11.44 -11.36 28.01
N PHE A 165 10.35 -11.08 27.31
CA PHE A 165 9.99 -9.74 26.89
C PHE A 165 8.50 -9.52 27.11
N ASP A 166 8.16 -8.57 27.98
CA ASP A 166 6.80 -8.05 28.10
C ASP A 166 6.72 -6.67 27.44
N HIS A 167 5.66 -6.46 26.68
CA HIS A 167 5.19 -5.16 26.21
C HIS A 167 3.81 -4.95 26.81
N ILE A 168 3.66 -3.92 27.64
CA ILE A 168 2.46 -3.71 28.46
C ILE A 168 2.01 -2.26 28.29
N VAL A 169 0.71 -2.05 28.04
CA VAL A 169 0.06 -0.75 28.17
C VAL A 169 -0.72 -0.73 29.49
N LEU A 170 -0.44 0.27 30.31
CA LEU A 170 -0.95 0.42 31.66
C LEU A 170 -1.86 1.65 31.75
N LEU A 171 -2.93 1.53 32.52
CA LEU A 171 -3.87 2.58 32.87
C LEU A 171 -3.73 2.94 34.35
N LYS A 172 -3.55 4.22 34.64
CA LYS A 172 -3.68 4.79 35.98
C LYS A 172 -4.92 5.67 35.99
N THR A 173 -5.78 5.43 36.97
CA THR A 173 -6.99 6.23 37.16
C THR A 173 -6.94 6.92 38.53
N PRO A 174 -7.34 8.20 38.64
CA PRO A 174 -7.34 8.93 39.92
C PRO A 174 -8.15 8.24 41.03
N THR A 175 -9.16 7.45 40.65
CA THR A 175 -10.03 6.71 41.57
C THR A 175 -9.43 5.42 42.11
N TYR A 176 -8.39 4.88 41.48
CA TYR A 176 -7.74 3.62 41.86
C TYR A 176 -6.21 3.82 41.81
N GLN A 177 -5.67 4.37 42.91
CA GLN A 177 -4.26 4.77 42.99
C GLN A 177 -3.33 3.66 43.48
N LEU A 178 -3.86 2.51 43.94
CA LEU A 178 -3.02 1.46 44.50
C LEU A 178 -2.07 0.88 43.45
N ARG A 179 -2.58 0.51 42.28
CA ARG A 179 -1.80 -0.18 41.24
C ARG A 179 -2.28 0.22 39.84
N PRO A 180 -1.38 0.47 38.89
CA PRO A 180 -1.76 0.57 37.48
C PRO A 180 -2.44 -0.71 36.98
N ILE A 181 -3.41 -0.55 36.07
CA ILE A 181 -4.18 -1.65 35.48
C ILE A 181 -3.58 -2.00 34.13
N GLU A 182 -3.23 -3.26 33.90
CA GLU A 182 -2.79 -3.75 32.59
C GLU A 182 -4.00 -3.79 31.64
N ILE A 183 -4.00 -2.95 30.60
CA ILE A 183 -5.08 -2.89 29.60
C ILE A 183 -4.72 -3.62 28.31
N LEU A 184 -3.44 -3.69 27.96
CA LEU A 184 -2.92 -4.48 26.84
C LEU A 184 -1.58 -5.11 27.26
N LYS A 185 -1.36 -6.37 26.86
CA LYS A 185 -0.11 -7.08 27.16
C LYS A 185 0.23 -8.08 26.06
N ALA A 186 1.48 -8.05 25.62
CA ALA A 186 2.10 -9.09 24.81
C ALA A 186 3.33 -9.60 25.55
N ARG A 187 3.47 -10.92 25.62
CA ARG A 187 4.61 -11.61 26.23
C ARG A 187 5.28 -12.49 25.19
N LYS A 188 6.59 -12.32 25.02
CA LYS A 188 7.44 -13.24 24.25
C LYS A 188 8.37 -13.95 25.24
N ILE A 189 8.39 -15.27 25.17
CA ILE A 189 9.31 -16.13 25.92
C ILE A 189 10.16 -16.86 24.88
N SER A 190 11.47 -16.84 25.07
CA SER A 190 12.42 -17.54 24.22
C SER A 190 13.34 -18.39 25.10
N LEU A 191 13.59 -19.64 24.67
CA LEU A 191 14.49 -20.55 25.38
C LEU A 191 15.95 -20.09 25.33
N HIS A 192 16.28 -19.22 24.37
CA HIS A 192 17.64 -18.72 24.19
C HIS A 192 17.61 -17.21 23.94
N SER A 193 18.34 -16.44 24.74
CA SER A 193 18.51 -15.01 24.48
C SER A 193 19.44 -14.83 23.28
N GLN A 194 18.91 -14.25 22.20
CA GLN A 194 19.69 -13.91 21.01
C GLN A 194 19.67 -12.38 20.80
N PRO A 195 20.50 -11.61 21.53
CA PRO A 195 20.44 -10.14 21.50
C PRO A 195 20.77 -9.54 20.12
N THR A 196 21.35 -10.33 19.21
CA THR A 196 21.59 -9.97 17.81
C THR A 196 20.32 -10.00 16.96
N VAL A 197 19.35 -10.83 17.34
CA VAL A 197 18.05 -10.93 16.68
C VAL A 197 17.16 -9.79 17.17
N LYS A 198 16.53 -9.11 16.22
CA LYS A 198 15.61 -7.99 16.50
C LYS A 198 14.19 -8.40 16.17
N SER A 199 13.24 -7.94 16.98
CA SER A 199 11.82 -8.24 16.83
C SER A 199 11.00 -6.99 17.12
N ASN A 200 9.73 -7.00 16.76
CA ASN A 200 8.77 -5.99 17.17
C ASN A 200 7.59 -6.60 17.91
N SER A 201 6.84 -5.75 18.61
CA SER A 201 5.57 -6.09 19.24
C SER A 201 4.58 -4.95 19.00
N TYR A 202 3.36 -5.29 18.61
CA TYR A 202 2.27 -4.34 18.42
C TYR A 202 1.10 -4.71 19.34
N LEU A 203 0.48 -3.68 19.93
CA LEU A 203 -0.72 -3.79 20.76
C LEU A 203 -1.74 -2.76 20.29
N GLY A 204 -3.01 -3.13 20.32
CA GLY A 204 -4.12 -2.24 19.96
C GLY A 204 -5.44 -2.72 20.55
N GLY A 205 -6.27 -1.79 21.05
CA GLY A 205 -7.59 -2.13 21.59
C GLY A 205 -8.42 -0.89 21.92
N VAL A 206 -9.73 -1.11 22.10
CA VAL A 206 -10.69 -0.05 22.46
C VAL A 206 -10.96 -0.09 23.96
N PHE A 207 -10.84 1.06 24.61
CA PHE A 207 -11.07 1.21 26.05
C PHE A 207 -11.93 2.43 26.34
N HIS A 208 -12.80 2.32 27.33
CA HIS A 208 -13.49 3.49 27.87
C HIS A 208 -12.59 4.18 28.88
N LEU A 209 -12.06 5.35 28.50
CA LEU A 209 -11.18 6.16 29.34
C LEU A 209 -11.94 7.36 29.88
N LYS A 210 -11.68 7.70 31.15
CA LYS A 210 -12.29 8.83 31.84
C LYS A 210 -11.35 10.03 31.83
N LYS A 211 -11.93 11.23 31.90
CA LYS A 211 -11.18 12.45 32.16
C LYS A 211 -10.30 12.28 33.40
N GLY A 212 -9.01 12.58 33.25
CA GLY A 212 -8.02 12.45 34.32
C GLY A 212 -7.29 11.10 34.35
N ASP A 213 -7.74 10.11 33.60
CA ASP A 213 -6.97 8.88 33.39
C ASP A 213 -5.66 9.19 32.68
N CYS A 214 -4.61 8.44 33.00
CA CYS A 214 -3.37 8.45 32.25
C CYS A 214 -2.98 7.03 31.80
N ILE A 215 -2.52 6.94 30.57
CA ILE A 215 -2.05 5.69 29.94
C ILE A 215 -0.57 5.82 29.60
N PHE A 216 0.18 4.72 29.79
CA PHE A 216 1.61 4.67 29.53
C PHE A 216 2.04 3.25 29.18
N VAL A 217 3.24 3.11 28.64
CA VAL A 217 3.79 1.83 28.15
C VAL A 217 4.95 1.41 29.05
N ASN A 218 5.05 0.12 29.35
CA ASN A 218 6.14 -0.51 30.08
C ASN A 218 6.70 -1.70 29.27
N THR A 219 8.02 -1.90 29.32
CA THR A 219 8.70 -3.06 28.76
C THR A 219 9.71 -3.64 29.74
N THR A 220 9.85 -4.97 29.80
CA THR A 220 10.84 -5.62 30.69
C THR A 220 12.29 -5.44 30.23
N SER A 221 12.50 -5.24 28.94
CA SER A 221 13.82 -5.01 28.33
C SER A 221 13.89 -3.62 27.70
N LYS A 222 15.11 -3.11 27.54
CA LYS A 222 15.34 -1.84 26.83
C LYS A 222 14.94 -1.99 25.36
N ILE A 223 14.14 -1.07 24.84
CA ILE A 223 13.80 -1.02 23.42
C ILE A 223 14.98 -0.48 22.60
N ILE A 224 15.08 -0.91 21.34
CA ILE A 224 16.14 -0.47 20.44
C ILE A 224 15.77 0.90 19.88
N HIS A 225 16.70 1.86 20.00
CA HIS A 225 16.60 3.13 19.28
C HIS A 225 16.66 2.86 17.79
N SER A 226 15.60 3.26 17.10
CA SER A 226 15.43 3.06 15.66
C SER A 226 14.72 4.29 15.10
N ILE A 227 14.19 4.17 13.89
CA ILE A 227 13.37 5.20 13.25
C ILE A 227 12.01 5.36 13.95
N PRO A 228 11.37 6.54 13.86
CA PRO A 228 10.07 6.82 14.50
C PRO A 228 8.95 5.82 14.16
N SER A 229 8.99 5.18 12.98
CA SER A 229 8.02 4.17 12.55
C SER A 229 8.17 2.80 13.22
N GLU A 230 9.26 2.57 13.96
CA GLU A 230 9.49 1.31 14.69
C GLU A 230 9.06 1.38 16.15
N ASN A 231 9.02 2.58 16.73
CA ASN A 231 8.64 2.79 18.12
C ASN A 231 7.65 3.94 18.23
N PHE A 232 6.38 3.62 18.48
CA PHE A 232 5.33 4.62 18.64
C PHE A 232 4.25 4.20 19.64
N PHE A 233 3.57 5.18 20.21
CA PHE A 233 2.45 5.02 21.13
C PHE A 233 1.42 6.10 20.87
N GLY A 234 0.14 5.76 20.91
CA GLY A 234 -0.89 6.74 20.70
C GLY A 234 -2.27 6.27 21.09
N ALA A 235 -3.20 7.21 20.99
CA ALA A 235 -4.61 6.96 21.19
C ALA A 235 -5.45 7.97 20.41
N PHE A 236 -6.65 7.60 20.00
CA PHE A 236 -7.63 8.55 19.47
C PHE A 236 -9.04 8.19 19.93
N MET A 237 -9.87 9.20 20.10
CA MET A 237 -11.27 9.04 20.47
C MET A 237 -12.10 8.61 19.24
N LEU A 238 -12.97 7.62 19.42
CA LEU A 238 -13.90 7.12 18.40
C LEU A 238 -15.06 8.11 18.16
#